data_AF-A0A950UX16-F1
#
_entry.id   AF-A0A950UX16-F1
#
_cell.length_a   1.000
_cell.length_b   1.000
_cell.length_c   1.000
_cell.angle_alpha   90.00
_cell.angle_beta   90.00
_cell.angle_gamma   90.00
#
_symmetry.space_group_name_H-M   'P 1'
#
loop_
_entity.id
_entity.type
_entity.pdbx_description
1 polymer ?
#
loop_
_entity_poly.entity_id
_entity_poly.type
_entity_poly.pdbx_seq_one_letter_code
_entity_poly.pdbx_strand_id
1 'polypeptide(L)'
;MRLSIFRAAAIALAVTVPAACGSSTIGSLPAGSTMPRTQWDRLTPAGVTVKQFKIPLNGVQPSDVALGQGGNLYVSQPVGVPKTYLWQVTEAGKIASAGSTGYTGPVGITGSKGAVYFGLQQSSNHESLGIYYSGKLTFKRLNGPPVNAIYYLKKAKDGSIWFSDPGDYQVGHIVKGSFTTLRAPTKYCSPYGITIGSDQNVWVAEQCATTTSRIGRITAKGQWTEFVLPKNQKTSQGDGITAGPDGNLWFTLGTPNDIGRITTAGKIKEFALGSSDGPGYAITVGNDKALWYTLQQSGQIGRMTTKGSYTAYAVPAGGSAGLTGISAGAGRTIWFTETNSGQVGRLTY
;
A
#
# COMPACT_ATOMS: atom_id res chain seq x y z
N MET A 1 -22.65 -3.01 15.14
CA MET A 1 -22.92 -3.47 13.77
C MET A 1 -21.61 -3.33 12.99
N ARG A 2 -20.78 -4.39 12.99
CA ARG A 2 -19.41 -4.40 12.43
C ARG A 2 -19.42 -5.34 11.21
N LEU A 3 -18.98 -4.83 10.05
CA LEU A 3 -19.01 -5.40 8.70
C LEU A 3 -20.25 -6.25 8.33
N SER A 4 -21.31 -5.57 7.93
CA SER A 4 -22.08 -6.06 6.78
C SER A 4 -21.15 -5.96 5.57
N ILE A 5 -20.71 -7.11 5.04
CA ILE A 5 -20.24 -7.31 3.66
C ILE A 5 -19.54 -6.08 3.06
N PHE A 6 -18.20 -6.06 3.03
CA PHE A 6 -17.52 -5.33 1.96
C PHE A 6 -17.93 -6.01 0.64
N ARG A 7 -19.08 -5.61 0.10
CA ARG A 7 -19.18 -5.47 -1.34
C ARG A 7 -18.15 -4.41 -1.63
N ALA A 8 -17.25 -4.68 -2.56
CA ALA A 8 -16.71 -3.60 -3.36
C ALA A 8 -17.93 -2.87 -3.94
N ALA A 9 -18.41 -1.84 -3.25
CA ALA A 9 -19.32 -0.89 -3.84
C ALA A 9 -18.44 -0.10 -4.80
N ALA A 10 -18.52 -0.45 -6.07
CA ALA A 10 -18.46 0.56 -7.11
C ALA A 10 -19.54 1.59 -6.74
N ILE A 11 -19.14 2.65 -6.03
CA ILE A 11 -19.98 3.83 -5.88
C ILE A 11 -19.90 4.53 -7.23
N ALA A 12 -20.83 4.17 -8.12
CA ALA A 12 -21.32 5.09 -9.11
C ALA A 12 -22.04 6.20 -8.33
N LEU A 13 -21.32 7.29 -8.03
CA LEU A 13 -21.94 8.53 -7.61
C LEU A 13 -22.64 9.11 -8.84
N ALA A 14 -23.94 8.82 -8.97
CA ALA A 14 -24.82 9.66 -9.77
C ALA A 14 -24.89 11.02 -9.07
N VAL A 15 -24.04 11.95 -9.50
CA VAL A 15 -24.18 13.36 -9.14
C VAL A 15 -25.34 13.89 -9.96
N THR A 16 -26.51 14.06 -9.34
CA THR A 16 -27.49 15.01 -9.81
C THR A 16 -26.91 16.41 -9.61
N VAL A 17 -26.49 17.03 -10.72
CA VAL A 17 -26.00 18.41 -10.75
C VAL A 17 -27.21 19.35 -10.64
N PRO A 18 -27.33 20.20 -9.62
CA PRO A 18 -28.22 21.35 -9.71
C PRO A 18 -27.60 22.35 -10.69
N ALA A 19 -28.39 22.76 -11.67
CA ALA A 19 -28.01 23.77 -12.64
C ALA A 19 -27.72 25.11 -11.96
N ALA A 20 -26.53 25.66 -12.19
CA ALA A 20 -26.30 27.09 -12.23
C ALA A 20 -25.11 27.39 -13.15
N CYS A 21 -25.40 28.22 -14.16
CA CYS A 21 -24.54 28.64 -15.26
C CYS A 21 -23.19 29.25 -14.87
N GLY A 22 -22.19 29.04 -15.73
CA GLY A 22 -20.92 29.76 -15.75
C GLY A 22 -19.89 29.04 -16.62
N SER A 23 -19.93 29.27 -17.93
CA SER A 23 -19.15 28.58 -18.95
C SER A 23 -17.64 28.84 -18.87
N SER A 24 -16.85 27.78 -18.84
CA SER A 24 -15.55 27.72 -19.53
C SER A 24 -15.34 26.30 -20.04
N THR A 25 -15.46 26.15 -21.36
CA THR A 25 -15.33 24.91 -22.12
C THR A 25 -13.91 24.33 -22.02
N ILE A 26 -13.74 23.23 -21.29
CA ILE A 26 -12.66 22.26 -21.53
C ILE A 26 -13.27 21.15 -22.38
N GLY A 27 -12.78 21.00 -23.61
CA GLY A 27 -13.25 20.00 -24.56
C GLY A 27 -13.17 18.60 -23.98
N SER A 28 -14.29 17.88 -24.04
CA SER A 28 -14.37 16.46 -23.76
C SER A 28 -13.50 15.68 -24.75
N LEU A 29 -12.60 14.84 -24.25
CA LEU A 29 -11.96 13.81 -25.08
C LEU A 29 -13.02 12.77 -25.47
N PRO A 30 -13.11 12.35 -26.75
CA PRO A 30 -14.09 11.37 -27.17
C PRO A 30 -13.76 10.00 -26.58
N ALA A 31 -14.77 9.34 -26.01
CA ALA A 31 -14.72 7.93 -25.70
C ALA A 31 -14.49 7.15 -27.00
N GLY A 32 -13.36 6.44 -27.10
CA GLY A 32 -13.01 5.61 -28.26
C GLY A 32 -11.65 5.86 -28.90
N SER A 33 -10.79 6.71 -28.35
CA SER A 33 -9.40 6.81 -28.83
C SER A 33 -8.50 5.76 -28.16
N THR A 34 -8.39 4.59 -28.78
CA THR A 34 -7.26 3.69 -28.51
C THR A 34 -6.01 4.38 -29.05
N MET A 35 -5.05 4.69 -28.18
CA MET A 35 -3.72 5.09 -28.65
C MET A 35 -3.14 3.94 -29.50
N PRO A 36 -2.64 4.20 -30.72
CA PRO A 36 -2.13 3.16 -31.60
C PRO A 36 -1.03 2.35 -30.91
N ARG A 37 -1.08 1.03 -31.11
CA ARG A 37 -0.16 0.04 -30.51
C ARG A 37 1.34 0.37 -30.70
N THR A 38 1.67 1.19 -31.68
CA THR A 38 3.03 1.60 -32.07
C THR A 38 3.69 2.67 -31.19
N GLN A 39 3.00 3.22 -30.17
CA GLN A 39 3.59 4.11 -29.16
C GLN A 39 3.95 3.43 -27.82
N TRP A 40 3.56 2.17 -27.62
CA TRP A 40 3.93 1.43 -26.40
C TRP A 40 5.40 0.99 -26.37
N ASP A 41 5.99 0.76 -27.55
CA ASP A 41 7.36 0.22 -27.69
C ASP A 41 8.49 1.23 -27.42
N ARG A 42 8.19 2.40 -26.82
CA ARG A 42 9.18 3.48 -26.59
C ARG A 42 9.37 3.96 -25.14
N LEU A 43 8.83 3.30 -24.11
CA LEU A 43 8.93 3.81 -22.72
C LEU A 43 9.45 2.85 -21.64
N THR A 44 10.15 1.78 -22.01
CA THR A 44 11.15 1.18 -21.12
C THR A 44 12.54 1.61 -21.58
N PRO A 45 13.25 2.45 -20.80
CA PRO A 45 14.68 2.67 -20.99
C PRO A 45 15.41 1.33 -21.17
N ALA A 46 16.42 1.30 -22.02
CA ALA A 46 17.21 0.09 -22.27
C ALA A 46 17.61 -0.59 -20.94
N GLY A 47 17.27 -1.86 -20.79
CA GLY A 47 17.54 -2.65 -19.58
C GLY A 47 16.38 -2.78 -18.58
N VAL A 48 15.26 -2.07 -18.76
CA VAL A 48 14.07 -2.27 -17.93
C VAL A 48 13.09 -3.26 -18.57
N THR A 49 12.66 -4.26 -17.80
CA THR A 49 11.68 -5.26 -18.28
C THR A 49 10.55 -5.41 -17.28
N VAL A 50 9.32 -5.56 -17.78
CA VAL A 50 8.13 -5.86 -16.96
C VAL A 50 7.59 -7.22 -17.37
N LYS A 51 7.35 -8.10 -16.39
CA LYS A 51 6.74 -9.42 -16.58
C LYS A 51 5.54 -9.60 -15.66
N GLN A 52 4.44 -10.12 -16.20
CA GLN A 52 3.21 -10.41 -15.46
C GLN A 52 3.11 -11.90 -15.12
N PHE A 53 2.56 -12.18 -13.95
CA PHE A 53 2.25 -13.52 -13.46
C PHE A 53 0.81 -13.57 -12.99
N LYS A 54 0.00 -14.41 -13.64
CA LYS A 54 -1.42 -14.56 -13.33
C LYS A 54 -1.61 -15.34 -12.04
N ILE A 55 -2.17 -14.69 -11.02
CA ILE A 55 -2.53 -15.36 -9.77
C ILE A 55 -3.82 -16.15 -9.99
N PRO A 56 -3.97 -17.37 -9.47
CA PRO A 56 -5.24 -18.07 -9.51
C PRO A 56 -6.34 -17.29 -8.76
N LEU A 57 -7.19 -16.61 -9.53
CA LEU A 57 -8.28 -15.79 -9.01
C LEU A 57 -9.46 -16.69 -8.66
N ASN A 58 -9.48 -17.21 -7.44
CA ASN A 58 -10.66 -17.85 -6.87
C ASN A 58 -11.75 -16.80 -6.52
N GLY A 59 -12.11 -15.95 -7.49
CA GLY A 59 -13.16 -14.92 -7.37
C GLY A 59 -12.74 -13.56 -6.82
N VAL A 60 -11.50 -13.38 -6.34
CA VAL A 60 -11.06 -12.11 -5.71
C VAL A 60 -9.66 -11.69 -6.18
N GLN A 61 -9.34 -10.42 -6.03
CA GLN A 61 -8.14 -9.77 -6.57
C GLN A 61 -6.97 -9.79 -5.56
N PRO A 62 -5.70 -9.80 -6.04
CA PRO A 62 -4.54 -9.60 -5.17
C PRO A 62 -4.55 -8.18 -4.61
N SER A 63 -4.08 -8.01 -3.37
CA SER A 63 -4.12 -6.73 -2.65
C SER A 63 -2.74 -6.13 -2.44
N ASP A 64 -1.83 -6.88 -1.80
CA ASP A 64 -0.51 -6.40 -1.40
C ASP A 64 0.54 -7.51 -1.53
N VAL A 65 1.81 -7.11 -1.50
CA VAL A 65 2.95 -8.00 -1.73
C VAL A 65 4.09 -7.76 -0.76
N ALA A 66 4.78 -8.84 -0.36
CA ALA A 66 5.98 -8.76 0.46
C ALA A 66 7.01 -9.82 0.07
N LEU A 67 8.29 -9.46 0.17
CA LEU A 67 9.39 -10.40 0.04
C LEU A 67 9.49 -11.29 1.29
N GLY A 68 9.60 -12.61 1.09
CA GLY A 68 9.76 -13.59 2.14
C GLY A 68 10.99 -14.48 1.93
N GLN A 69 10.91 -15.72 2.42
CA GLN A 69 12.02 -16.66 2.44
C GLN A 69 12.51 -17.02 1.03
N GLY A 70 13.84 -17.18 0.90
CA GLY A 70 14.46 -17.62 -0.34
C GLY A 70 14.31 -16.64 -1.50
N GLY A 71 14.00 -15.37 -1.21
CA GLY A 71 13.75 -14.35 -2.23
C GLY A 71 12.39 -14.49 -2.91
N ASN A 72 11.49 -15.34 -2.39
CA ASN A 72 10.16 -15.50 -2.97
C ASN A 72 9.24 -14.34 -2.56
N LEU A 73 8.40 -13.93 -3.49
CA LEU A 73 7.32 -12.99 -3.22
C LEU A 73 6.13 -13.71 -2.60
N TYR A 74 5.45 -13.04 -1.69
CA TYR A 74 4.18 -13.46 -1.13
C TYR A 74 3.10 -12.43 -1.44
N VAL A 75 1.93 -12.90 -1.86
CA VAL A 75 0.81 -12.07 -2.31
C VAL A 75 -0.39 -12.31 -1.41
N SER A 76 -0.96 -11.24 -0.85
CA SER A 76 -2.24 -11.30 -0.14
C SER A 76 -3.42 -11.24 -1.10
N GLN A 77 -4.47 -12.03 -0.84
CA GLN A 77 -5.71 -12.01 -1.60
C GLN A 77 -6.92 -12.05 -0.65
N PRO A 78 -7.45 -10.89 -0.21
CA PRO A 78 -8.53 -10.82 0.77
C PRO A 78 -9.86 -11.22 0.14
N VAL A 79 -10.20 -12.51 0.21
CA VAL A 79 -11.36 -13.08 -0.51
C VAL A 79 -12.69 -12.91 0.23
N GLY A 80 -12.63 -12.76 1.55
CA GLY A 80 -13.78 -12.95 2.44
C GLY A 80 -13.87 -14.38 2.97
N VAL A 81 -14.69 -14.60 4.00
CA VAL A 81 -14.86 -15.92 4.64
C VAL A 81 -15.42 -16.92 3.62
N PRO A 82 -14.89 -18.15 3.52
CA PRO A 82 -13.90 -18.78 4.40
C PRO A 82 -12.47 -18.89 3.82
N LYS A 83 -12.10 -18.16 2.76
CA LYS A 83 -10.89 -18.54 1.99
C LYS A 83 -10.02 -17.36 1.56
N THR A 84 -9.39 -16.65 2.49
CA THR A 84 -8.24 -15.83 2.09
C THR A 84 -7.04 -16.71 1.77
N TYR A 85 -6.37 -16.42 0.65
CA TYR A 85 -5.19 -17.14 0.17
C TYR A 85 -3.92 -16.33 0.37
N LEU A 86 -2.84 -17.05 0.64
CA LEU A 86 -1.47 -16.57 0.55
C LEU A 86 -0.82 -17.27 -0.64
N TRP A 87 -0.36 -16.52 -1.63
CA TRP A 87 0.36 -17.09 -2.78
C TRP A 87 1.84 -16.85 -2.67
N GLN A 88 2.64 -17.86 -2.96
CA GLN A 88 4.08 -17.75 -3.13
C GLN A 88 4.38 -17.66 -4.63
N VAL A 89 5.18 -16.68 -5.03
CA VAL A 89 5.69 -16.51 -6.38
C VAL A 89 7.21 -16.54 -6.32
N THR A 90 7.82 -17.50 -7.00
CA THR A 90 9.28 -17.60 -7.09
C THR A 90 9.84 -16.55 -8.05
N GLU A 91 11.15 -16.30 -7.97
CA GLU A 91 11.85 -15.48 -8.98
C GLU A 91 11.73 -16.04 -10.41
N ALA A 92 11.54 -17.36 -10.57
CA ALA A 92 11.27 -17.94 -11.88
C ALA A 92 9.82 -17.72 -12.36
N GLY A 93 8.94 -17.16 -11.52
CA GLY A 93 7.53 -16.96 -11.82
C GLY A 93 6.64 -18.16 -11.51
N LYS A 94 7.18 -19.24 -10.92
CA LYS A 94 6.36 -20.36 -10.45
C LYS A 94 5.48 -19.89 -9.29
N ILE A 95 4.17 -20.16 -9.40
CA ILE A 95 3.16 -19.79 -8.41
C ILE A 95 2.71 -21.05 -7.66
N ALA A 96 2.62 -20.96 -6.34
CA ALA A 96 2.07 -22.01 -5.49
C ALA A 96 1.24 -21.40 -4.36
N SER A 97 0.21 -22.14 -3.91
CA SER A 97 -0.50 -21.76 -2.68
C SER A 97 0.41 -22.00 -1.48
N ALA A 98 0.57 -20.99 -0.64
CA ALA A 98 1.26 -21.08 0.64
C ALA A 98 0.29 -21.45 1.79
N GLY A 99 -1.00 -21.63 1.47
CA GLY A 99 -2.06 -22.01 2.40
C GLY A 99 -3.30 -21.11 2.27
N SER A 100 -4.39 -21.55 2.90
CA SER A 100 -5.60 -20.74 3.13
C SER A 100 -5.75 -20.44 4.62
N THR A 101 -6.39 -19.32 4.94
CA THR A 101 -6.42 -18.83 6.33
C THR A 101 -7.71 -19.15 7.07
N GLY A 102 -8.83 -19.43 6.38
CA GLY A 102 -10.12 -19.58 7.06
C GLY A 102 -10.76 -18.26 7.54
N TYR A 103 -10.08 -17.12 7.35
CA TYR A 103 -10.40 -15.83 7.99
C TYR A 103 -10.49 -14.69 6.97
N THR A 104 -11.11 -13.55 7.36
CA THR A 104 -11.10 -12.33 6.53
C THR A 104 -9.77 -11.59 6.65
N GLY A 105 -9.37 -10.92 5.55
CA GLY A 105 -8.03 -10.34 5.42
C GLY A 105 -6.96 -11.40 5.09
N PRO A 106 -5.75 -10.98 4.69
CA PRO A 106 -5.20 -9.64 4.92
C PRO A 106 -5.33 -8.70 3.72
N VAL A 107 -5.37 -7.40 4.03
CA VAL A 107 -5.08 -6.36 3.04
C VAL A 107 -3.57 -6.18 2.96
N GLY A 108 -2.92 -5.75 4.04
CA GLY A 108 -1.49 -5.53 4.10
C GLY A 108 -0.67 -6.76 4.50
N ILE A 109 0.54 -6.85 3.96
CA ILE A 109 1.50 -7.92 4.24
C ILE A 109 2.91 -7.35 4.40
N THR A 110 3.71 -7.90 5.31
CA THR A 110 5.11 -7.44 5.49
C THR A 110 6.08 -8.59 5.62
N GLY A 111 7.23 -8.44 4.97
CA GLY A 111 8.37 -9.32 5.10
C GLY A 111 9.32 -8.89 6.22
N SER A 112 9.95 -9.84 6.89
CA SER A 112 11.11 -9.58 7.77
C SER A 112 11.89 -10.86 8.03
N LYS A 113 13.20 -10.84 7.74
CA LYS A 113 14.12 -11.96 8.00
C LYS A 113 13.60 -13.30 7.43
N GLY A 114 13.06 -13.25 6.21
CA GLY A 114 12.50 -14.40 5.50
C GLY A 114 11.10 -14.84 5.96
N ALA A 115 10.59 -14.33 7.09
CA ALA A 115 9.19 -14.56 7.48
C ALA A 115 8.28 -13.51 6.84
N VAL A 116 7.01 -13.88 6.66
CA VAL A 116 5.96 -12.97 6.21
C VAL A 116 4.86 -12.93 7.25
N TYR A 117 4.38 -11.71 7.54
CA TYR A 117 3.42 -11.40 8.59
C TYR A 117 2.22 -10.68 7.99
N PHE A 118 1.03 -11.01 8.48
CA PHE A 118 -0.20 -10.38 8.03
C PHE A 118 -1.34 -10.48 9.05
N GLY A 119 -2.24 -9.51 9.02
CA GLY A 119 -3.39 -9.41 9.92
C GLY A 119 -4.60 -10.22 9.45
N LEU A 120 -5.25 -10.90 10.36
CA LEU A 120 -6.46 -11.68 10.08
C LEU A 120 -7.54 -11.36 11.10
N GLN A 121 -8.77 -11.33 10.64
CA GLN A 121 -9.95 -11.16 11.49
C GLN A 121 -10.74 -12.47 11.50
N GLN A 122 -10.83 -13.09 12.68
CA GLN A 122 -11.44 -14.41 12.84
C GLN A 122 -12.93 -14.33 13.17
N SER A 123 -13.32 -13.40 14.04
CA SER A 123 -14.71 -13.13 14.43
C SER A 123 -14.85 -11.72 14.99
N SER A 124 -16.04 -11.33 15.46
CA SER A 124 -16.28 -10.01 16.04
C SER A 124 -15.43 -9.66 17.27
N ASN A 125 -14.81 -10.67 17.91
CA ASN A 125 -14.15 -10.52 19.20
C ASN A 125 -12.68 -10.98 19.19
N HIS A 126 -12.15 -11.50 18.09
CA HIS A 126 -10.80 -12.07 18.04
C HIS A 126 -10.07 -11.81 16.73
N GLU A 127 -8.86 -11.28 16.89
CA GLU A 127 -7.88 -11.05 15.83
C GLU A 127 -6.78 -12.11 15.86
N SER A 128 -6.10 -12.27 14.74
CA SER A 128 -4.94 -13.14 14.64
C SER A 128 -3.86 -12.57 13.76
N LEU A 129 -2.63 -12.91 14.13
CA LEU A 129 -1.46 -12.69 13.31
C LEU A 129 -1.14 -13.97 12.53
N GLY A 130 -1.23 -13.90 11.21
CA GLY A 130 -0.70 -14.93 10.31
C GLY A 130 0.81 -14.79 10.17
N ILE A 131 1.51 -15.92 10.24
CA ILE A 131 2.96 -16.00 10.09
C ILE A 131 3.27 -17.14 9.14
N TYR A 132 3.89 -16.82 8.01
CA TYR A 132 4.48 -17.81 7.13
C TYR A 132 5.99 -17.80 7.28
N TYR A 133 6.57 -18.94 7.64
CA TYR A 133 8.01 -19.10 7.77
C TYR A 133 8.41 -20.57 7.59
N SER A 134 9.49 -20.83 6.85
CA SER A 134 10.05 -22.17 6.66
C SER A 134 9.04 -23.19 6.13
N GLY A 135 8.24 -22.80 5.13
CA GLY A 135 7.23 -23.68 4.53
C GLY A 135 5.95 -23.84 5.35
N LYS A 136 5.88 -23.25 6.54
CA LYS A 136 4.78 -23.44 7.49
C LYS A 136 3.98 -22.16 7.66
N LEU A 137 2.68 -22.25 7.42
CA LEU A 137 1.72 -21.24 7.79
C LEU A 137 1.22 -21.50 9.21
N THR A 138 1.27 -20.48 10.08
CA THR A 138 0.79 -20.53 11.46
C THR A 138 -0.04 -19.31 11.80
N PHE A 139 -0.96 -19.47 12.74
CA PHE A 139 -1.80 -18.38 13.22
C PHE A 139 -1.62 -18.23 14.72
N LYS A 140 -1.41 -17.00 15.16
CA LYS A 140 -1.38 -16.65 16.58
C LYS A 140 -2.57 -15.77 16.90
N ARG A 141 -3.50 -16.31 17.70
CA ARG A 141 -4.57 -15.51 18.30
C ARG A 141 -3.98 -14.40 19.15
N LEU A 142 -4.52 -13.20 18.98
CA LEU A 142 -4.06 -12.01 19.66
C LEU A 142 -5.02 -11.66 20.80
N ASN A 143 -4.47 -11.20 21.91
CA ASN A 143 -5.25 -10.68 23.03
C ASN A 143 -5.18 -9.14 23.01
N GLY A 144 -6.32 -8.48 22.98
CA GLY A 144 -6.38 -7.01 22.97
C GLY A 144 -7.80 -6.49 22.80
N PRO A 145 -7.98 -5.16 22.79
CA PRO A 145 -9.28 -4.55 22.49
C PRO A 145 -9.69 -4.84 21.05
N PRO A 146 -10.98 -5.05 20.76
CA PRO A 146 -11.40 -5.47 19.43
C PRO A 146 -11.25 -4.33 18.43
N VAL A 147 -10.54 -4.59 17.33
CA VAL A 147 -10.23 -3.62 16.27
C VAL A 147 -11.11 -3.83 15.05
N ASN A 148 -11.26 -2.80 14.22
CA ASN A 148 -11.95 -2.96 12.96
C ASN A 148 -11.11 -3.78 11.97
N ALA A 149 -9.80 -3.51 11.87
CA ALA A 149 -8.87 -4.33 11.09
C ALA A 149 -7.41 -4.20 11.57
N ILE A 150 -6.64 -5.29 11.43
CA ILE A 150 -5.18 -5.22 11.33
C ILE A 150 -4.86 -4.98 9.85
N TYR A 151 -4.76 -3.71 9.43
CA TYR A 151 -4.81 -3.33 8.02
C TYR A 151 -3.46 -3.40 7.32
N TYR A 152 -2.62 -2.36 7.42
CA TYR A 152 -1.19 -2.43 7.08
C TYR A 152 -0.39 -2.65 8.35
N LEU A 153 0.72 -3.37 8.24
CA LEU A 153 1.54 -3.72 9.39
C LEU A 153 3.03 -3.68 9.04
N LYS A 154 3.85 -3.37 10.04
CA LYS A 154 5.32 -3.39 9.94
C LYS A 154 5.94 -3.96 11.20
N LYS A 155 6.97 -4.76 11.02
CA LYS A 155 7.72 -5.36 12.12
C LYS A 155 8.88 -4.44 12.51
N ALA A 156 8.95 -4.08 13.78
CA ALA A 156 10.03 -3.30 14.36
C ALA A 156 11.26 -4.16 14.66
N LYS A 157 12.42 -3.51 14.89
CA LYS A 157 13.70 -4.20 15.16
C LYS A 157 13.68 -5.02 16.44
N ASP A 158 12.91 -4.59 17.44
CA ASP A 158 12.69 -5.30 18.71
C ASP A 158 11.80 -6.55 18.54
N GLY A 159 11.30 -6.81 17.33
CA GLY A 159 10.45 -7.93 17.01
C GLY A 159 8.95 -7.69 17.25
N SER A 160 8.57 -6.54 17.82
CA SER A 160 7.18 -6.12 17.91
C SER A 160 6.61 -5.78 16.53
N ILE A 161 5.29 -5.78 16.41
CA ILE A 161 4.60 -5.44 15.16
C ILE A 161 3.66 -4.28 15.42
N TRP A 162 3.72 -3.27 14.56
CA TRP A 162 2.78 -2.17 14.56
C TRP A 162 1.82 -2.32 13.39
N PHE A 163 0.56 -1.95 13.58
CA PHE A 163 -0.45 -2.01 12.52
C PHE A 163 -1.37 -0.80 12.54
N SER A 164 -1.90 -0.43 11.37
CA SER A 164 -2.94 0.57 11.23
C SER A 164 -4.34 -0.05 11.31
N ASP A 165 -5.28 0.70 11.91
CA ASP A 165 -6.70 0.40 11.95
C ASP A 165 -7.50 1.64 11.48
N PRO A 166 -7.61 1.84 10.15
CA PRO A 166 -8.15 3.07 9.58
C PRO A 166 -9.60 3.37 10.00
N GLY A 167 -10.40 2.33 10.23
CA GLY A 167 -11.84 2.44 10.53
C GLY A 167 -12.15 2.91 11.95
N ASP A 168 -11.26 2.62 12.90
CA ASP A 168 -11.37 3.06 14.29
C ASP A 168 -10.44 4.25 14.62
N TYR A 169 -9.75 4.81 13.61
CA TYR A 169 -8.84 5.95 13.72
C TYR A 169 -7.69 5.71 14.71
N GLN A 170 -7.09 4.53 14.66
CA GLN A 170 -6.09 4.11 15.65
C GLN A 170 -4.96 3.26 15.05
N VAL A 171 -3.89 3.11 15.81
CA VAL A 171 -2.76 2.24 15.52
C VAL A 171 -2.62 1.23 16.66
N GLY A 172 -2.32 -0.02 16.33
CA GLY A 172 -2.08 -1.07 17.31
C GLY A 172 -0.61 -1.48 17.41
N HIS A 173 -0.21 -1.93 18.60
CA HIS A 173 1.14 -2.41 18.90
C HIS A 173 1.09 -3.83 19.47
N ILE A 174 1.54 -4.81 18.69
CA ILE A 174 1.59 -6.23 19.07
C ILE A 174 2.94 -6.53 19.73
N VAL A 175 2.88 -6.99 20.98
CA VAL A 175 4.03 -7.47 21.75
C VAL A 175 3.71 -8.85 22.31
N LYS A 176 4.51 -9.86 21.92
CA LYS A 176 4.43 -11.24 22.43
C LYS A 176 3.04 -11.89 22.35
N GLY A 177 2.15 -11.44 21.45
CA GLY A 177 0.81 -12.01 21.26
C GLY A 177 -0.32 -11.27 21.96
N SER A 178 -0.01 -10.18 22.63
CA SER A 178 -1.02 -9.20 23.06
C SER A 178 -0.83 -7.92 22.27
N PHE A 179 -1.87 -7.10 22.17
CA PHE A 179 -1.75 -5.77 21.60
C PHE A 179 -2.50 -4.72 22.41
N THR A 180 -2.00 -3.50 22.32
CA THR A 180 -2.66 -2.28 22.77
C THR A 180 -2.95 -1.39 21.57
N THR A 181 -3.83 -0.41 21.75
CA THR A 181 -4.16 0.57 20.71
C THR A 181 -3.90 1.99 21.18
N LEU A 182 -3.56 2.85 20.22
CA LEU A 182 -3.36 4.29 20.40
C LEU A 182 -4.26 4.98 19.37
N ARG A 183 -5.18 5.81 19.83
CA ARG A 183 -6.07 6.57 18.94
C ARG A 183 -5.34 7.81 18.41
N ALA A 184 -5.54 8.11 17.13
CA ALA A 184 -5.04 9.33 16.52
C ALA A 184 -5.59 10.57 17.27
N PRO A 185 -4.75 11.56 17.62
CA PRO A 185 -5.18 12.77 18.30
C PRO A 185 -6.27 13.53 17.55
N THR A 186 -6.12 13.68 16.23
CA THR A 186 -7.15 14.34 15.43
C THR A 186 -8.25 13.36 15.01
N LYS A 187 -9.49 13.73 15.32
CA LYS A 187 -10.69 12.99 14.92
C LYS A 187 -10.83 12.94 13.39
N TYR A 188 -11.34 11.81 12.90
CA TYR A 188 -11.66 11.59 11.47
C TYR A 188 -10.44 11.63 10.54
N CYS A 189 -9.26 11.34 11.09
CA CYS A 189 -8.03 11.08 10.33
C CYS A 189 -7.72 9.58 10.42
N SER A 190 -7.89 8.89 9.30
CA SER A 190 -7.71 7.44 9.21
C SER A 190 -6.23 7.12 8.97
N PRO A 191 -5.56 6.40 9.90
CA PRO A 191 -4.20 5.93 9.67
C PRO A 191 -4.22 4.82 8.63
N TYR A 192 -3.55 5.02 7.49
CA TYR A 192 -3.43 4.00 6.43
C TYR A 192 -2.02 3.43 6.39
N GLY A 193 -1.13 3.99 5.58
CA GLY A 193 0.26 3.55 5.48
C GLY A 193 1.00 3.71 6.80
N ILE A 194 1.83 2.72 7.13
CA ILE A 194 2.60 2.69 8.38
C ILE A 194 4.02 2.20 8.13
N THR A 195 5.00 2.84 8.77
CA THR A 195 6.42 2.46 8.68
C THR A 195 7.18 2.71 9.96
N ILE A 196 8.39 2.17 10.06
CA ILE A 196 9.32 2.44 11.17
C ILE A 196 10.42 3.34 10.64
N GLY A 197 10.57 4.52 11.23
CA GLY A 197 11.55 5.52 10.82
C GLY A 197 12.97 5.18 11.25
N SER A 198 13.93 5.93 10.72
CA SER A 198 15.34 5.88 11.11
C SER A 198 15.55 6.26 12.58
N ASP A 199 14.66 7.06 13.13
CA ASP A 199 14.56 7.46 14.54
C ASP A 199 13.90 6.39 15.43
N GLN A 200 13.62 5.20 14.89
CA GLN A 200 12.99 4.07 15.58
C GLN A 200 11.56 4.34 16.06
N ASN A 201 10.95 5.45 15.64
CA ASN A 201 9.56 5.76 15.89
C ASN A 201 8.68 5.18 14.79
N VAL A 202 7.39 5.02 15.09
CA VAL A 202 6.38 4.62 14.10
C VAL A 202 5.91 5.87 13.39
N TRP A 203 5.85 5.81 12.07
CA TRP A 203 5.38 6.90 11.22
C TRP A 203 4.17 6.44 10.42
N VAL A 204 3.16 7.30 10.34
CA VAL A 204 1.83 6.95 9.84
C VAL A 204 1.35 8.01 8.87
N ALA A 205 0.90 7.61 7.69
CA ALA A 205 0.19 8.51 6.78
C ALA A 205 -1.30 8.51 7.14
N GLU A 206 -1.82 9.66 7.55
CA GLU A 206 -3.18 9.81 8.06
C GLU A 206 -4.03 10.59 7.06
N GLN A 207 -4.98 9.89 6.42
CA GLN A 207 -5.91 10.56 5.52
C GLN A 207 -7.09 11.11 6.30
N CYS A 208 -7.25 12.43 6.29
CA CYS A 208 -8.35 13.10 6.96
C CYS A 208 -9.49 13.34 5.98
N ALA A 209 -10.72 12.94 6.35
CA ALA A 209 -11.88 13.08 5.47
C ALA A 209 -12.24 14.55 5.23
N THR A 210 -12.36 15.32 6.32
CA THR A 210 -12.87 16.70 6.29
C THR A 210 -11.80 17.78 6.32
N THR A 211 -10.57 17.44 6.73
CA THR A 211 -9.46 18.40 6.89
C THR A 211 -8.22 17.98 6.11
N THR A 212 -7.19 18.81 6.10
CA THR A 212 -5.88 18.45 5.54
C THR A 212 -5.34 17.18 6.19
N SER A 213 -4.75 16.31 5.38
CA SER A 213 -4.11 15.08 5.87
C SER A 213 -2.84 15.39 6.66
N ARG A 214 -2.35 14.39 7.39
CA ARG A 214 -1.27 14.53 8.37
C ARG A 214 -0.29 13.37 8.24
N ILE A 215 0.92 13.58 8.75
CA ILE A 215 1.82 12.48 9.09
C ILE A 215 1.90 12.38 10.61
N GLY A 216 1.54 11.23 11.16
CA GLY A 216 1.67 10.90 12.57
C GLY A 216 3.04 10.30 12.89
N ARG A 217 3.59 10.63 14.06
CA ARG A 217 4.78 10.01 14.64
C ARG A 217 4.46 9.51 16.04
N ILE A 218 4.69 8.24 16.30
CA ILE A 218 4.45 7.60 17.60
C ILE A 218 5.78 7.10 18.15
N THR A 219 6.13 7.56 19.35
CA THR A 219 7.34 7.10 20.04
C THR A 219 7.16 5.70 20.63
N ALA A 220 8.26 5.05 21.02
CA ALA A 220 8.21 3.77 21.74
C ALA A 220 7.40 3.83 23.05
N LYS A 221 7.23 5.02 23.64
CA LYS A 221 6.40 5.26 24.83
C LYS A 221 4.93 5.55 24.49
N GLY A 222 4.55 5.49 23.22
CA GLY A 222 3.18 5.76 22.75
C GLY A 222 2.81 7.24 22.63
N GLN A 223 3.78 8.17 22.69
CA GLN A 223 3.48 9.59 22.47
C GLN A 223 3.26 9.87 20.98
N TRP A 224 2.09 10.40 20.63
CA TRP A 224 1.72 10.76 19.26
C TRP A 224 1.96 12.24 18.97
N THR A 225 2.61 12.54 17.86
CA THR A 225 2.76 13.90 17.31
C THR A 225 2.26 13.90 15.87
N GLU A 226 1.44 14.87 15.50
CA GLU A 226 0.91 15.00 14.13
C GLU A 226 1.54 16.19 13.42
N PHE A 227 1.94 15.99 12.17
CA PHE A 227 2.46 17.02 11.27
C PHE A 227 1.45 17.26 10.16
N VAL A 228 0.79 18.42 10.18
CA VAL A 228 -0.21 18.79 9.18
C VAL A 228 0.48 19.06 7.85
N LEU A 229 -0.03 18.45 6.77
CA LEU A 229 0.47 18.71 5.42
C LEU A 229 0.07 20.13 4.97
N PRO A 230 0.82 20.76 4.06
CA PRO A 230 0.43 22.07 3.54
C PRO A 230 -0.78 21.95 2.58
N LYS A 231 -1.40 23.10 2.25
CA LYS A 231 -2.30 23.29 1.09
C LYS A 231 -3.47 22.28 0.96
N ASN A 232 -4.11 21.87 2.07
CA ASN A 232 -5.29 20.98 2.05
C ASN A 232 -5.06 19.61 1.37
N GLN A 233 -3.81 19.16 1.35
CA GLN A 233 -3.43 17.92 0.68
C GLN A 233 -3.99 16.66 1.34
N LYS A 234 -4.06 15.59 0.54
CA LYS A 234 -4.53 14.28 0.97
C LYS A 234 -3.45 13.24 0.76
N THR A 235 -3.17 12.44 1.79
CA THR A 235 -2.37 11.22 1.64
C THR A 235 -3.18 10.16 0.91
N SER A 236 -2.49 9.14 0.39
CA SER A 236 -3.14 7.96 -0.16
C SER A 236 -3.80 7.08 0.91
N GLN A 237 -4.74 6.23 0.49
CA GLN A 237 -5.36 5.18 1.31
C GLN A 237 -4.61 3.84 1.25
N GLY A 238 -3.50 3.77 0.49
CA GLY A 238 -2.63 2.59 0.39
C GLY A 238 -1.56 2.52 1.48
N ASP A 239 -0.61 1.59 1.33
CA ASP A 239 0.65 1.54 2.12
C ASP A 239 1.61 2.66 1.67
N GLY A 240 1.14 3.89 1.81
CA GLY A 240 1.69 5.08 1.16
C GLY A 240 2.81 5.77 1.94
N ILE A 241 3.55 5.08 2.82
CA ILE A 241 4.70 5.67 3.54
C ILE A 241 5.82 4.65 3.74
N THR A 242 7.08 5.09 3.54
CA THR A 242 8.27 4.26 3.75
C THR A 242 9.43 5.06 4.31
N ALA A 243 10.33 4.39 5.04
CA ALA A 243 11.59 4.99 5.47
C ALA A 243 12.57 5.00 4.30
N GLY A 244 13.02 6.20 3.91
CA GLY A 244 13.95 6.40 2.80
C GLY A 244 15.41 6.16 3.19
N PRO A 245 16.30 5.96 2.20
CA PRO A 245 17.72 5.74 2.43
C PRO A 245 18.47 7.00 2.86
N ASP A 246 17.85 8.17 2.76
CA ASP A 246 18.35 9.44 3.28
C ASP A 246 17.97 9.69 4.75
N GLY A 247 17.41 8.68 5.44
CA GLY A 247 17.00 8.76 6.83
C GLY A 247 15.68 9.50 7.06
N ASN A 248 15.03 9.99 6.01
CA ASN A 248 13.72 10.66 6.08
C ASN A 248 12.59 9.68 5.77
N LEU A 249 11.35 10.10 5.97
CA LEU A 249 10.17 9.34 5.61
C LEU A 249 9.64 9.89 4.29
N TRP A 250 9.26 9.00 3.38
CA TRP A 250 8.74 9.32 2.06
C TRP A 250 7.34 8.77 1.93
N PHE A 251 6.41 9.55 1.40
CA PHE A 251 4.99 9.20 1.34
C PHE A 251 4.34 9.65 0.04
N THR A 252 3.27 8.96 -0.36
CA THR A 252 2.48 9.29 -1.54
C THR A 252 1.30 10.18 -1.16
N LEU A 253 1.05 11.18 -2.01
CA LEU A 253 -0.12 12.05 -1.91
C LEU A 253 -1.18 11.59 -2.91
N GLY A 254 -2.39 11.32 -2.41
CA GLY A 254 -3.57 11.06 -3.22
C GLY A 254 -4.11 12.32 -3.91
N THR A 255 -3.77 13.50 -3.38
CA THR A 255 -4.06 14.80 -3.98
C THR A 255 -3.01 15.80 -3.46
N PRO A 256 -2.21 16.44 -4.32
CA PRO A 256 -2.36 16.62 -5.78
C PRO A 256 -1.66 15.58 -6.67
N ASN A 257 -1.29 14.40 -6.15
CA ASN A 257 -0.49 13.36 -6.84
C ASN A 257 1.03 13.56 -6.77
N ASP A 258 1.51 14.06 -5.63
CA ASP A 258 2.92 14.31 -5.39
C ASP A 258 3.57 13.24 -4.50
N ILE A 259 4.89 13.28 -4.42
CA ILE A 259 5.64 12.56 -3.38
C ILE A 259 6.02 13.54 -2.28
N GLY A 260 5.66 13.23 -1.05
CA GLY A 260 6.09 13.97 0.13
C GLY A 260 7.31 13.34 0.78
N ARG A 261 8.14 14.18 1.40
CA ARG A 261 9.23 13.79 2.28
C ARG A 261 9.11 14.55 3.58
N ILE A 262 9.18 13.85 4.70
CA ILE A 262 9.23 14.44 6.04
C ILE A 262 10.49 13.98 6.77
N THR A 263 11.24 14.95 7.31
CA THR A 263 12.37 14.65 8.20
C THR A 263 11.88 14.14 9.54
N THR A 264 12.74 13.45 10.31
CA THR A 264 12.38 13.01 11.67
C THR A 264 12.09 14.17 12.64
N ALA A 265 12.55 15.38 12.30
CA ALA A 265 12.24 16.63 12.99
C ALA A 265 10.93 17.31 12.53
N GLY A 266 10.20 16.73 11.58
CA GLY A 266 8.89 17.23 11.13
C GLY A 266 8.90 18.18 9.94
N LYS A 267 10.05 18.50 9.34
CA LYS A 267 10.12 19.34 8.13
C LYS A 267 9.60 18.57 6.90
N ILE A 268 8.57 19.10 6.25
CA ILE A 268 7.94 18.52 5.04
C ILE A 268 8.47 19.21 3.77
N LYS A 269 8.72 18.43 2.72
CA LYS A 269 9.00 18.89 1.35
C LYS A 269 8.24 18.00 0.37
N GLU A 270 7.67 18.59 -0.67
CA GLU A 270 7.00 17.87 -1.76
C GLU A 270 7.81 17.88 -3.06
N PHE A 271 7.52 16.86 -3.88
CA PHE A 271 8.07 16.65 -5.20
C PHE A 271 6.91 16.38 -6.16
N ALA A 272 6.69 17.32 -7.08
CA ALA A 272 5.61 17.21 -8.06
C ALA A 272 5.92 16.15 -9.11
N LEU A 273 4.94 15.28 -9.40
CA LEU A 273 5.05 14.21 -10.41
C LEU A 273 4.48 14.58 -11.79
N GLY A 274 3.74 15.70 -11.88
CA GLY A 274 3.01 16.08 -13.09
C GLY A 274 1.57 15.54 -13.11
N SER A 275 0.68 16.19 -13.85
CA SER A 275 -0.77 15.94 -13.79
C SER A 275 -1.22 14.63 -14.45
N SER A 276 -0.40 14.03 -15.34
CA SER A 276 -0.73 12.82 -16.11
C SER A 276 -0.59 11.52 -15.33
N ASP A 277 0.19 11.52 -14.25
CA ASP A 277 0.69 10.29 -13.65
C ASP A 277 -0.30 9.72 -12.60
N GLY A 278 -1.22 10.54 -12.08
CA GLY A 278 -2.22 10.13 -11.09
C GLY A 278 -1.64 9.84 -9.69
N PRO A 279 -2.48 9.57 -8.68
CA PRO A 279 -2.02 9.44 -7.29
C PRO A 279 -1.16 8.21 -7.06
N GLY A 280 -0.09 8.39 -6.29
CA GLY A 280 0.70 7.28 -5.76
C GLY A 280 -0.11 6.46 -4.75
N TYR A 281 -0.20 5.13 -4.91
CA TYR A 281 -0.93 4.28 -3.99
C TYR A 281 -0.06 3.75 -2.85
N ALA A 282 1.01 3.04 -3.20
CA ALA A 282 1.99 2.50 -2.25
C ALA A 282 3.41 2.94 -2.63
N ILE A 283 4.34 2.89 -1.67
CA ILE A 283 5.74 3.29 -1.86
C ILE A 283 6.70 2.36 -1.10
N THR A 284 7.83 2.04 -1.72
CA THR A 284 8.89 1.22 -1.13
C THR A 284 10.28 1.73 -1.53
N VAL A 285 11.32 1.19 -0.90
CA VAL A 285 12.71 1.49 -1.26
C VAL A 285 13.29 0.31 -2.03
N GLY A 286 13.79 0.59 -3.23
CA GLY A 286 14.47 -0.40 -4.07
C GLY A 286 15.91 -0.66 -3.61
N ASN A 287 16.49 -1.75 -4.09
CA ASN A 287 17.88 -2.11 -3.78
C ASN A 287 18.91 -1.12 -4.35
N ASP A 288 18.51 -0.28 -5.30
CA ASP A 288 19.27 0.85 -5.82
C ASP A 288 19.19 2.14 -4.98
N LYS A 289 18.55 2.08 -3.81
CA LYS A 289 18.34 3.22 -2.91
C LYS A 289 17.48 4.34 -3.54
N ALA A 290 16.67 4.01 -4.54
CA ALA A 290 15.60 4.88 -5.01
C ALA A 290 14.27 4.53 -4.32
N LEU A 291 13.37 5.49 -4.31
CA LEU A 291 11.98 5.32 -3.94
C LEU A 291 11.23 4.77 -5.15
N TRP A 292 10.41 3.75 -4.95
CA TRP A 292 9.59 3.14 -5.98
C TRP A 292 8.13 3.17 -5.55
N TYR A 293 7.21 3.52 -6.44
CA TYR A 293 5.81 3.72 -6.08
C TYR A 293 4.86 3.32 -7.21
N THR A 294 3.67 2.89 -6.84
CA THR A 294 2.59 2.53 -7.78
C THR A 294 1.76 3.75 -8.13
N LEU A 295 1.56 4.01 -9.42
CA LEU A 295 0.69 5.07 -9.92
C LEU A 295 -0.61 4.42 -10.43
N GLN A 296 -1.61 4.36 -9.55
CA GLN A 296 -2.78 3.48 -9.74
C GLN A 296 -3.58 3.81 -11.00
N GLN A 297 -3.78 5.10 -11.28
CA GLN A 297 -4.65 5.56 -12.37
C GLN A 297 -3.96 5.54 -13.75
N SER A 298 -2.66 5.84 -13.81
CA SER A 298 -1.89 5.81 -15.06
C SER A 298 -1.38 4.41 -15.41
N GLY A 299 -1.29 3.50 -14.43
CA GLY A 299 -0.72 2.18 -14.63
C GLY A 299 0.78 2.22 -14.85
N GLN A 300 1.47 3.04 -14.06
CA GLN A 300 2.92 3.17 -14.13
C GLN A 300 3.57 2.84 -12.79
N ILE A 301 4.80 2.34 -12.85
CA ILE A 301 5.69 2.22 -11.70
C ILE A 301 6.62 3.41 -11.72
N GLY A 302 6.49 4.30 -10.74
CA GLY A 302 7.39 5.43 -10.57
C GLY A 302 8.66 5.04 -9.81
N ARG A 303 9.76 5.69 -10.15
CA ARG A 303 11.05 5.62 -9.48
C ARG A 303 11.55 7.03 -9.24
N MET A 304 11.93 7.37 -8.02
CA MET A 304 12.44 8.68 -7.64
C MET A 304 13.72 8.56 -6.79
N THR A 305 14.73 9.36 -7.10
CA THR A 305 15.90 9.53 -6.25
C THR A 305 15.58 10.41 -5.04
N THR A 306 16.35 10.33 -3.96
CA THR A 306 16.14 11.21 -2.78
C THR A 306 16.37 12.70 -3.06
N LYS A 307 16.92 13.03 -4.22
CA LYS A 307 17.08 14.42 -4.73
C LYS A 307 15.86 14.91 -5.51
N GLY A 308 14.91 14.03 -5.84
CA GLY A 308 13.67 14.38 -6.55
C GLY A 308 13.68 14.09 -8.06
N SER A 309 14.78 13.63 -8.64
CA SER A 309 14.78 13.15 -10.04
C SER A 309 13.95 11.89 -10.13
N TYR A 310 12.98 11.85 -11.05
CA TYR A 310 12.07 10.71 -11.21
C TYR A 310 11.93 10.24 -12.65
N THR A 311 11.48 8.99 -12.79
CA THR A 311 11.14 8.31 -14.05
C THR A 311 9.94 7.39 -13.79
N ALA A 312 9.10 7.14 -14.78
CA ALA A 312 7.97 6.23 -14.67
C ALA A 312 7.99 5.16 -15.77
N TYR A 313 7.56 3.95 -15.45
CA TYR A 313 7.56 2.80 -16.35
C TYR A 313 6.14 2.27 -16.51
N ALA A 314 5.61 2.26 -17.73
CA ALA A 314 4.27 1.76 -17.99
C ALA A 314 4.19 0.24 -17.84
N VAL A 315 3.06 -0.24 -17.30
CA VAL A 315 2.71 -1.67 -17.37
C VAL A 315 1.84 -1.93 -18.60
N PRO A 316 1.82 -3.15 -19.17
CA PRO A 316 1.08 -3.47 -20.40
C PRO A 316 -0.42 -3.20 -20.32
N ALA A 317 -1.04 -3.39 -19.16
CA ALA A 317 -2.46 -3.12 -18.94
C ALA A 317 -2.79 -1.62 -18.71
N GLY A 318 -1.76 -0.76 -18.64
CA GLY A 318 -1.92 0.68 -18.39
C GLY A 318 -2.81 0.97 -17.17
N GLY A 319 -3.55 2.07 -17.21
CA GLY A 319 -4.44 2.48 -16.11
C GLY A 319 -5.51 1.46 -15.71
N SER A 320 -5.84 0.50 -16.59
CA SER A 320 -6.76 -0.58 -16.27
C SER A 320 -6.18 -1.64 -15.31
N ALA A 321 -4.86 -1.64 -15.08
CA ALA A 321 -4.20 -2.59 -14.20
C ALA A 321 -4.65 -2.47 -12.73
N GLY A 322 -4.98 -1.25 -12.28
CA GLY A 322 -5.33 -0.97 -10.88
C GLY A 322 -4.17 -1.30 -9.95
N LEU A 323 -3.02 -0.63 -10.12
CA LEU A 323 -1.82 -0.91 -9.33
C LEU A 323 -2.04 -0.57 -7.85
N THR A 324 -1.66 -1.47 -6.94
CA THR A 324 -1.80 -1.25 -5.49
C THR A 324 -0.49 -1.47 -4.74
N GLY A 325 -0.30 -2.64 -4.10
CA GLY A 325 0.85 -2.97 -3.29
C GLY A 325 2.14 -3.05 -4.09
N ILE A 326 3.25 -2.76 -3.41
CA ILE A 326 4.59 -2.71 -4.00
C ILE A 326 5.64 -3.18 -3.00
N SER A 327 6.61 -3.98 -3.47
CA SER A 327 7.71 -4.45 -2.64
C SER A 327 8.99 -4.59 -3.46
N ALA A 328 10.12 -4.24 -2.86
CA ALA A 328 11.41 -4.59 -3.45
C ALA A 328 11.62 -6.11 -3.38
N GLY A 329 12.05 -6.70 -4.49
CA GLY A 329 12.41 -8.11 -4.58
C GLY A 329 13.91 -8.37 -4.38
N ALA A 330 14.35 -9.58 -4.71
CA ALA A 330 15.78 -9.88 -4.77
C ALA A 330 16.45 -9.16 -5.95
N GLY A 331 17.70 -8.72 -5.78
CA GLY A 331 18.43 -8.01 -6.84
C GLY A 331 17.75 -6.70 -7.25
N ARG A 332 17.88 -6.28 -8.51
CA ARG A 332 17.25 -5.05 -9.01
C ARG A 332 15.84 -5.32 -9.52
N THR A 333 14.95 -5.74 -8.62
CA THR A 333 13.55 -6.06 -8.94
C THR A 333 12.57 -5.32 -8.04
N ILE A 334 11.43 -4.94 -8.62
CA ILE A 334 10.25 -4.42 -7.93
C ILE A 334 9.07 -5.30 -8.29
N TRP A 335 8.39 -5.79 -7.27
CA TRP A 335 7.15 -6.53 -7.40
C TRP A 335 5.96 -5.64 -7.04
N PHE A 336 4.86 -5.82 -7.75
CA PHE A 336 3.64 -5.03 -7.53
C PHE A 336 2.40 -5.84 -7.89
N THR A 337 1.26 -5.46 -7.31
CA THR A 337 -0.04 -6.06 -7.64
C THR A 337 -0.76 -5.26 -8.72
N GLU A 338 -1.33 -5.97 -9.70
CA GLU A 338 -2.29 -5.44 -10.67
C GLU A 338 -3.68 -5.95 -10.24
N THR A 339 -4.31 -5.25 -9.30
CA THR A 339 -5.52 -5.72 -8.61
C THR A 339 -6.68 -5.96 -9.58
N ASN A 340 -6.97 -5.01 -10.47
CA ASN A 340 -8.08 -5.12 -11.43
C ASN A 340 -7.85 -6.22 -12.47
N SER A 341 -6.57 -6.47 -12.80
CA SER A 341 -6.18 -7.49 -13.77
C SER A 341 -5.97 -8.87 -13.12
N GLY A 342 -5.92 -8.94 -11.80
CA GLY A 342 -5.74 -10.17 -11.05
C GLY A 342 -4.36 -10.81 -11.24
N GLN A 343 -3.33 -9.98 -11.32
CA GLN A 343 -1.96 -10.41 -11.60
C GLN A 343 -0.98 -9.79 -10.59
N VAL A 344 0.23 -10.33 -10.56
CA VAL A 344 1.38 -9.63 -10.01
C VAL A 344 2.37 -9.33 -11.13
N GLY A 345 2.92 -8.13 -11.12
CA GLY A 345 3.98 -7.71 -12.02
C GLY A 345 5.33 -7.74 -11.33
N ARG A 346 6.38 -8.04 -12.11
CA ARG A 346 7.77 -7.84 -11.75
C ARG A 346 8.42 -6.89 -12.75
N LEU A 347 8.98 -5.81 -12.25
CA LEU A 347 9.86 -4.91 -12.98
C LEU A 347 11.31 -5.20 -12.60
N THR A 348 12.17 -5.41 -13.59
CA THR A 348 13.63 -5.53 -13.44
C THR A 348 14.30 -4.31 -14.06
N TYR A 349 15.32 -3.74 -13.42
CA TYR A 349 15.97 -2.47 -13.81
C TYR A 349 17.47 -2.44 -13.49
#